data_AF-A0A7C7JM59-F1
#
_entry.id   AF-A0A7C7JM59-F1
#
_cell.length_a   1.000
_cell.length_b   1.000
_cell.length_c   1.000
_cell.angle_alpha   90.00
_cell.angle_beta   90.00
_cell.angle_gamma   90.00
#
_symmetry.space_group_name_H-M   'P 1'
#
loop_
_entity.id
_entity.type
_entity.pdbx_description
1 polymer ?
#
loop_
_entity_poly.entity_id
_entity_poly.type
_entity_poly.pdbx_seq_one_letter_code
_entity_poly.pdbx_strand_id
1 'polypeptide(L)'
;MIRVLLFLIFTQFVIASDLEAPKWIFQSGDERYIYGVGSAKKMDSLAKQLRIASILARANLSENIGVEIESKFTKEHTQKGKEMNYSISQTSSHLLRYAFIKDRWISKNGELFILMAIDRGDIR
;
A
#
# COMPACT_ATOMS: atom_id res chain seq x y z
N MET A 1 48.70 33.50 6.32
CA MET A 1 47.85 33.72 5.12
C MET A 1 47.04 32.46 4.86
N ILE A 2 45.76 32.47 5.22
CA ILE A 2 44.85 31.30 5.13
C ILE A 2 44.20 31.31 3.75
N ARG A 3 44.44 30.26 2.94
CA ARG A 3 43.74 30.02 1.67
C ARG A 3 42.43 29.29 1.97
N VAL A 4 41.32 30.00 1.90
CA VAL A 4 39.97 29.42 1.92
C VAL A 4 39.68 28.91 0.51
N LEU A 5 39.75 27.59 0.32
CA LEU A 5 39.30 26.95 -0.92
C LEU A 5 37.79 26.75 -0.81
N LEU A 6 37.02 27.60 -1.49
CA LEU A 6 35.55 27.47 -1.58
C LEU A 6 35.22 26.22 -2.43
N PHE A 7 34.76 25.16 -1.78
CA PHE A 7 34.10 24.04 -2.47
C PHE A 7 32.66 24.46 -2.79
N LEU A 8 32.42 24.90 -4.03
CA LEU A 8 31.08 25.00 -4.59
C LEU A 8 30.60 23.59 -4.96
N ILE A 9 29.87 22.94 -4.05
CA ILE A 9 29.13 21.73 -4.36
C ILE A 9 27.86 22.15 -5.10
N PHE A 10 27.95 22.19 -6.43
CA PHE A 10 26.77 22.24 -7.30
C PHE A 10 26.09 20.87 -7.23
N THR A 11 25.11 20.72 -6.34
CA THR A 11 24.19 19.59 -6.40
C THR A 11 23.29 19.79 -7.61
N GLN A 12 23.59 19.08 -8.69
CA GLN A 12 22.70 18.96 -9.83
C GLN A 12 21.39 18.32 -9.35
N PHE A 13 20.34 19.14 -9.22
CA PHE A 13 18.97 18.65 -9.16
C PHE A 13 18.67 17.97 -10.50
N VAL A 14 18.74 16.64 -10.51
CA VAL A 14 18.14 15.84 -11.56
C VAL A 14 16.62 15.98 -11.38
N ILE A 15 16.01 16.92 -12.08
CA ILE A 15 14.57 16.98 -12.24
C ILE A 15 14.20 15.80 -13.16
N ALA A 16 13.97 14.64 -12.55
CA ALA A 16 13.41 13.47 -13.25
C ALA A 16 11.92 13.72 -13.53
N SER A 17 11.62 14.61 -14.47
CA SER A 17 10.28 14.76 -15.02
C SER A 17 10.05 13.70 -16.09
N ASP A 18 9.80 12.47 -15.63
CA ASP A 18 8.99 11.41 -16.27
C ASP A 18 9.19 10.08 -15.53
N LEU A 19 8.81 10.05 -14.25
CA LEU A 19 8.69 8.78 -13.53
C LEU A 19 7.47 8.02 -14.10
N GLU A 20 7.74 6.98 -14.90
CA GLU A 20 6.75 5.97 -15.23
C GLU A 20 6.02 5.50 -13.96
N ALA A 21 4.73 5.24 -14.10
CA ALA A 21 3.92 4.73 -12.99
C ALA A 21 4.52 3.40 -12.49
N PRO A 22 4.80 3.27 -11.17
CA PRO A 22 5.28 2.02 -10.61
C PRO A 22 4.33 0.87 -10.94
N LYS A 23 4.90 -0.30 -11.30
CA LYS A 23 4.12 -1.49 -11.67
C LYS A 23 3.11 -1.90 -10.60
N TRP A 24 3.44 -1.67 -9.32
CA TRP A 24 2.59 -2.03 -8.18
C TRP A 24 1.24 -1.30 -8.15
N ILE A 25 1.09 -0.20 -8.91
CA ILE A 25 -0.21 0.48 -9.07
C ILE A 25 -1.21 -0.43 -9.78
N PHE A 26 -0.74 -1.25 -10.72
CA PHE A 26 -1.58 -2.15 -11.51
C PHE A 26 -1.55 -3.58 -10.98
N GLN A 27 -0.38 -4.05 -10.54
CA GLN A 27 -0.21 -5.41 -10.05
C GLN A 27 0.92 -5.48 -9.01
N SER A 28 0.59 -6.00 -7.84
CA SER A 28 1.59 -6.29 -6.81
C SER A 28 2.17 -7.68 -7.04
N GLY A 29 3.49 -7.79 -7.23
CA GLY A 29 4.14 -9.01 -7.74
C GLY A 29 4.89 -9.87 -6.72
N ASP A 30 4.86 -9.53 -5.43
CA ASP A 30 5.62 -10.24 -4.39
C ASP A 30 4.70 -11.09 -3.52
N GLU A 31 4.78 -12.41 -3.69
CA GLU A 31 3.93 -13.41 -3.04
C GLU A 31 4.05 -13.43 -1.52
N ARG A 32 5.09 -12.83 -0.94
CA ARG A 32 5.25 -12.78 0.52
C ARG A 32 4.17 -11.95 1.20
N TYR A 33 3.59 -10.98 0.50
CA TYR A 33 2.64 -10.04 1.10
C TYR A 33 1.27 -10.13 0.45
N ILE A 34 0.28 -9.60 1.16
CA ILE A 34 -1.00 -9.17 0.58
C ILE A 34 -1.00 -7.66 0.57
N TYR A 35 -1.53 -7.10 -0.52
CA TYR A 35 -1.45 -5.68 -0.80
C TYR A 35 -2.82 -5.03 -0.86
N GLY A 36 -2.88 -3.75 -0.53
CA GLY A 36 -3.99 -2.88 -0.87
C GLY A 36 -3.46 -1.58 -1.46
N VAL A 37 -3.98 -1.21 -2.62
CA VAL A 37 -3.63 0.06 -3.29
C VAL A 37 -4.77 1.03 -3.10
N GLY A 38 -4.49 2.23 -2.60
CA GLY A 38 -5.47 3.31 -2.50
C GLY A 38 -4.95 4.57 -3.17
N SER A 39 -5.85 5.38 -3.72
CA SER A 39 -5.50 6.65 -4.33
C SER A 39 -6.35 7.81 -3.84
N ALA A 40 -5.82 9.02 -3.91
CA ALA A 40 -6.56 10.25 -3.67
C ALA A 40 -6.12 11.32 -4.67
N LYS A 41 -7.10 11.96 -5.32
CA LYS A 41 -6.87 13.10 -6.22
C LYS A 41 -6.11 14.22 -5.52
N LYS A 42 -5.46 15.08 -6.30
CA LYS A 42 -4.74 16.25 -5.79
C LYS A 42 -5.65 17.10 -4.90
N MET A 43 -5.15 17.50 -3.75
CA MET A 43 -5.85 18.37 -2.80
C MET A 43 -4.92 19.47 -2.30
N ASP A 44 -5.49 20.54 -1.74
CA ASP A 44 -4.72 21.64 -1.14
C ASP A 44 -3.92 21.20 0.09
N SER A 45 -4.35 20.12 0.74
CA SER A 45 -3.67 19.55 1.91
C SER A 45 -3.16 18.15 1.60
N LEU A 46 -1.83 18.02 1.51
CA LEU A 46 -1.17 16.72 1.38
C LEU A 46 -1.52 15.78 2.55
N ALA A 47 -1.72 16.31 3.75
CA ALA A 47 -2.14 15.51 4.92
C ALA A 47 -3.53 14.91 4.72
N LYS A 48 -4.50 15.68 4.20
CA LYS A 48 -5.83 15.16 3.87
C LYS A 48 -5.75 14.12 2.74
N GLN A 49 -4.97 14.42 1.70
CA GLN A 49 -4.77 13.52 0.57
C GLN A 49 -4.17 12.18 1.02
N LEU A 50 -3.10 12.22 1.83
CA LEU A 50 -2.46 11.05 2.42
C LEU A 50 -3.44 10.24 3.28
N ARG A 51 -4.25 10.91 4.10
CA ARG A 51 -5.25 10.24 4.94
C ARG A 51 -6.28 9.50 4.09
N ILE A 52 -6.82 10.13 3.06
CA ILE A 52 -7.82 9.51 2.17
C ILE A 52 -7.20 8.31 1.43
N ALA A 53 -6.05 8.50 0.79
CA ALA A 53 -5.38 7.43 0.06
C ALA A 53 -5.03 6.24 0.98
N SER A 54 -4.61 6.52 2.22
CA SER A 54 -4.29 5.48 3.20
C SER A 54 -5.54 4.72 3.68
N ILE A 55 -6.67 5.40 3.88
CA ILE A 55 -7.94 4.75 4.26
C ILE A 55 -8.41 3.83 3.13
N LEU A 56 -8.34 4.28 1.88
CA LEU A 56 -8.72 3.47 0.72
C LEU A 56 -7.77 2.29 0.53
N ALA A 57 -6.47 2.48 0.71
CA ALA A 57 -5.48 1.40 0.65
C ALA A 57 -5.77 0.35 1.74
N ARG A 58 -6.13 0.79 2.95
CA ARG A 58 -6.51 -0.10 4.07
C ARG A 58 -7.80 -0.87 3.79
N ALA A 59 -8.81 -0.23 3.19
CA ALA A 59 -10.06 -0.89 2.82
C ALA A 59 -9.81 -1.99 1.77
N ASN A 60 -9.06 -1.67 0.72
CA ASN A 60 -8.71 -2.63 -0.34
C ASN A 60 -7.83 -3.76 0.20
N LEU A 61 -6.91 -3.46 1.12
CA LEU A 61 -6.13 -4.49 1.82
C LEU A 61 -7.03 -5.43 2.61
N SER A 62 -8.04 -4.90 3.31
CA SER A 62 -9.00 -5.70 4.08
C SER A 62 -9.77 -6.69 3.20
N GLU A 63 -10.20 -6.24 2.03
CA GLU A 63 -10.90 -7.07 1.04
C GLU A 63 -9.97 -8.19 0.55
N ASN A 64 -8.74 -7.85 0.17
CA ASN A 64 -7.76 -8.82 -0.32
C ASN A 64 -7.35 -9.86 0.74
N ILE A 65 -7.25 -9.46 2.02
CA ILE A 65 -7.07 -10.40 3.13
C ILE A 65 -8.26 -11.36 3.22
N GLY A 66 -9.49 -10.84 3.09
CA GLY A 66 -10.71 -11.65 3.10
C GLY A 66 -10.70 -12.72 2.01
N VAL A 67 -10.34 -12.33 0.78
CA VAL A 67 -10.20 -13.26 -0.37
C VAL A 67 -9.15 -14.33 -0.09
N GLU A 68 -8.00 -13.98 0.49
CA GLU A 68 -6.97 -14.97 0.83
C GLU A 68 -7.47 -15.97 1.88
N ILE A 69 -8.14 -15.49 2.93
CA ILE A 69 -8.70 -16.36 3.98
C ILE A 69 -9.77 -17.28 3.39
N GLU A 70 -10.71 -16.75 2.60
CA GLU A 70 -11.75 -17.53 1.93
C GLU A 70 -11.14 -18.59 0.99
N SER A 71 -10.07 -18.25 0.27
CA SER A 71 -9.36 -19.19 -0.60
C SER A 71 -8.73 -20.34 0.20
N LYS A 72 -8.13 -20.05 1.37
CA LYS A 72 -7.59 -21.09 2.26
C LYS A 72 -8.70 -22.00 2.81
N PHE A 73 -9.80 -21.43 3.29
CA PHE A 73 -10.93 -22.20 3.80
C PHE A 73 -11.60 -23.07 2.74
N THR A 74 -11.83 -22.54 1.53
CA THR A 74 -12.45 -23.30 0.44
C THR A 74 -11.61 -24.51 0.04
N LYS A 75 -10.27 -24.41 0.13
CA LYS A 75 -9.36 -25.54 -0.10
C LYS A 75 -9.46 -26.60 1.00
N GLU A 76 -9.84 -26.21 2.22
CA GLU A 76 -9.79 -27.08 3.39
C GLU A 76 -11.15 -27.72 3.70
N HIS A 77 -12.28 -27.00 3.67
CA HIS A 77 -13.59 -27.49 4.16
C HIS A 77 -14.79 -27.01 3.31
N THR A 78 -15.56 -27.95 2.73
CA THR A 78 -16.66 -27.65 1.78
C THR A 78 -18.06 -27.45 2.38
N GLN A 79 -18.26 -27.35 3.70
CA GLN A 79 -19.61 -27.15 4.27
C GLN A 79 -19.60 -26.34 5.57
N LYS A 80 -19.76 -25.00 5.48
CA LYS A 80 -20.31 -24.08 6.52
C LYS A 80 -20.19 -22.59 6.12
N GLY A 81 -21.05 -22.11 5.22
CA GLY A 81 -20.89 -20.78 4.59
C GLY A 81 -21.19 -19.54 5.44
N LYS A 82 -22.01 -19.63 6.51
CA LYS A 82 -22.48 -18.42 7.23
C LYS A 82 -21.67 -18.06 8.48
N GLU A 83 -21.22 -19.06 9.24
CA GLU A 83 -20.28 -18.87 10.37
C GLU A 83 -18.90 -18.41 9.86
N MET A 84 -18.51 -18.85 8.66
CA MET A 84 -17.25 -18.53 8.02
C MET A 84 -17.12 -17.03 7.68
N ASN A 85 -18.15 -16.40 7.09
CA ASN A 85 -18.09 -14.98 6.69
C ASN A 85 -17.89 -14.02 7.87
N TYR A 86 -18.51 -14.32 9.02
CA TYR A 86 -18.35 -13.49 10.22
C TYR A 86 -16.94 -13.62 10.81
N SER A 87 -16.37 -14.84 10.81
CA SER A 87 -15.00 -15.08 11.23
C SER A 87 -13.98 -14.40 10.31
N ILE A 88 -14.19 -14.44 8.99
CA ILE A 88 -13.31 -13.77 8.01
C ILE A 88 -13.25 -12.26 8.28
N SER A 89 -14.40 -11.59 8.45
CA SER A 89 -14.44 -10.15 8.68
C SER A 89 -13.72 -9.73 9.97
N GLN A 90 -13.88 -10.50 11.06
CA GLN A 90 -13.16 -10.26 12.31
C GLN A 90 -11.65 -10.49 12.17
N THR A 91 -11.24 -11.57 11.52
CA THR A 91 -9.83 -11.91 11.31
C THR A 91 -9.14 -10.87 10.44
N SER A 92 -9.77 -10.47 9.32
CA SER A 92 -9.26 -9.38 8.47
C SER A 92 -9.07 -8.09 9.27
N SER A 93 -10.05 -7.70 10.09
CA SER A 93 -9.97 -6.49 10.92
C SER A 93 -8.83 -6.54 11.94
N HIS A 94 -8.56 -7.71 12.53
CA HIS A 94 -7.41 -7.91 13.42
C HIS A 94 -6.10 -7.76 12.64
N LEU A 95 -5.97 -8.46 11.52
CA LEU A 95 -4.75 -8.50 10.71
C LEU A 95 -4.34 -7.12 10.21
N LEU A 96 -5.29 -6.24 9.92
CA LEU A 96 -5.00 -4.85 9.55
C LEU A 96 -4.23 -4.05 10.62
N ARG A 97 -4.07 -4.54 11.86
CA ARG A 97 -3.18 -3.93 12.86
C ARG A 97 -1.71 -4.05 12.50
N TYR A 98 -1.34 -5.05 11.70
CA TYR A 98 0.04 -5.29 11.24
C TYR A 98 0.31 -4.68 9.86
N ALA A 99 -0.71 -4.05 9.26
CA ALA A 99 -0.57 -3.40 7.97
C ALA A 99 0.36 -2.17 8.04
N PHE A 100 1.24 -2.03 7.07
CA PHE A 100 2.16 -0.90 6.94
C PHE A 100 2.15 -0.32 5.52
N ILE A 101 2.49 0.96 5.39
CA ILE A 101 2.68 1.59 4.07
C ILE A 101 4.03 1.12 3.52
N LYS A 102 3.99 0.36 2.42
CA LYS A 102 5.19 -0.16 1.76
C LYS A 102 5.78 0.86 0.79
N ASP A 103 4.94 1.54 0.02
CA ASP A 103 5.38 2.52 -0.98
C ASP A 103 4.34 3.62 -1.25
N ARG A 104 4.77 4.72 -1.88
CA ARG A 104 3.94 5.87 -2.25
C ARG A 104 4.39 6.44 -3.59
N TRP A 105 3.45 6.88 -4.41
CA TRP A 105 3.76 7.55 -5.66
C TRP A 105 2.77 8.66 -5.95
N ILE A 106 3.25 9.80 -6.44
CA ILE A 106 2.41 10.91 -6.89
C ILE A 106 2.53 10.99 -8.40
N SER A 107 1.41 10.87 -9.08
CA SER A 107 1.35 10.98 -10.54
C SER A 107 1.58 12.42 -11.01
N LYS A 108 1.83 12.58 -12.31
CA LYS A 108 2.01 13.89 -12.95
C LYS A 108 0.83 14.87 -12.71
N ASN A 109 -0.39 14.35 -12.55
CA ASN A 109 -1.58 15.17 -12.29
C ASN A 109 -1.78 15.51 -10.79
N GLY A 110 -0.89 15.01 -9.92
CA GLY A 110 -0.93 15.21 -8.48
C GLY A 110 -1.81 14.22 -7.71
N GLU A 111 -2.35 13.18 -8.34
CA GLU A 111 -2.98 12.06 -7.64
C GLU A 111 -1.94 11.24 -6.89
N LEU A 112 -2.19 11.01 -5.60
CA LEU A 112 -1.34 10.23 -4.69
C LEU A 112 -1.84 8.80 -4.62
N PHE A 113 -0.94 7.84 -4.78
CA PHE A 113 -1.14 6.42 -4.62
C PHE A 113 -0.36 5.91 -3.42
N ILE A 114 -0.99 5.04 -2.64
CA ILE A 114 -0.41 4.39 -1.46
C ILE A 114 -0.50 2.88 -1.65
N LEU A 115 0.64 2.20 -1.50
CA LEU A 115 0.72 0.75 -1.39
C LEU A 115 0.80 0.38 0.09
N MET A 116 -0.22 -0.30 0.60
CA MET A 116 -0.23 -0.90 1.93
C MET A 116 -0.01 -2.40 1.82
N ALA A 117 0.68 -2.98 2.79
CA ALA A 117 1.01 -4.41 2.80
C ALA A 117 0.86 -5.03 4.19
N ILE A 118 0.61 -6.33 4.22
CA ILE A 118 0.74 -7.21 5.38
C ILE A 118 1.49 -8.47 4.96
N ASP A 119 2.33 -9.04 5.84
CA ASP A 119 3.01 -10.30 5.55
C ASP A 119 1.98 -11.44 5.54
N ARG A 120 2.00 -12.30 4.52
CA ARG A 120 1.10 -13.47 4.46
C ARG A 120 1.34 -14.42 5.62
N GLY A 121 2.55 -14.42 6.18
CA GLY A 121 2.91 -15.20 7.36
C GLY A 121 2.12 -14.84 8.62
N ASP A 122 1.47 -13.66 8.65
CA ASP A 122 0.59 -13.22 9.73
C ASP A 122 -0.81 -13.86 9.63
N ILE A 123 -1.17 -14.40 8.46
CA ILE A 123 -2.41 -15.13 8.22
C ILE A 123 -2.17 -16.63 8.47
N ARG A 124 -2.08 -17.00 9.75
CA ARG A 124 -1.98 -18.39 10.21
C ARG A 124 -3.28 -18.85 10.86
#